data_AF-K3WRZ7-F1
#
_entry.id   AF-K3WRZ7-F1
#
_cell.length_a   1.000
_cell.length_b   1.000
_cell.length_c   1.000
_cell.angle_alpha   90.00
_cell.angle_beta   90.00
_cell.angle_gamma   90.00
#
_symmetry.space_group_name_H-M   'P 1'
#
loop_
_entity.id
_entity.type
_entity.pdbx_description
1 polymer ?
#
loop_
_entity_poly.entity_id
_entity_poly.type
_entity_poly.pdbx_seq_one_letter_code
_entity_poly.pdbx_strand_id
1 'polypeptide(L)'
;MPSASILLKCIAALALASAGVAQAAKPTPFVIADSQVYSLVVNTTLRTPTTNMIAAQGATFMTVHFASFNLAAGDKVVVRDVEGFTKYEYTGLGRANLGNSASGFYSSTIPGDQVIVEFQPSPESVTGAYGFNIDKITRSSDTGSASTVCGTDDSRAAKCYVNDMRLSSAYSKARAVARLYITQPGKEKDQSTPCSGWLVGSQGHLLTNAHCISTAEQAAQTDFELDAESSSCEEECQLRLGCRGTIVATSAQLVAFDKKVDYALVKLDTTADLSGYGYLTMRVSGPVQNEQIYIPQHPEGWAKRIAAVDDDGNVTVVNKVGQPLGCGTFHVGYTADTRGGSSGSPVLAASDNNVIALHACGGLKEVCMNSGIDIRTVIWDLKNKGITLPDDALTDPTATIPPGIWIPDFSMTSAPTAAPAPASSAKICQVFRQASTCAISGATCAWVNGACIPNPTTATPTPSPDASHE
;
A
#
# COMPACT_ATOMS: atom_id res chain seq x y z
N MET A 1 -77.71 12.74 -35.92
CA MET A 1 -77.91 13.70 -34.82
C MET A 1 -78.18 12.90 -33.55
N PRO A 2 -77.63 13.22 -32.36
CA PRO A 2 -76.60 14.20 -32.02
C PRO A 2 -75.37 13.62 -31.27
N SER A 3 -74.32 14.44 -31.29
CA SER A 3 -73.24 14.72 -30.33
C SER A 3 -72.82 13.69 -29.26
N ALA A 4 -71.53 13.37 -29.26
CA ALA A 4 -70.77 13.02 -28.05
C ALA A 4 -69.43 13.75 -28.05
N SER A 5 -69.20 14.49 -26.98
CA SER A 5 -68.14 15.47 -26.75
C SER A 5 -66.72 14.88 -26.72
N ILE A 6 -65.78 15.64 -27.29
CA ILE A 6 -64.33 15.45 -27.15
C ILE A 6 -63.93 15.79 -25.71
N LEU A 7 -63.47 14.79 -24.95
CA LEU A 7 -62.83 14.99 -23.65
C LEU A 7 -61.34 14.62 -23.77
N LEU A 8 -60.52 15.65 -23.92
CA LEU A 8 -59.07 15.58 -23.89
C LEU A 8 -58.63 15.30 -22.44
N LYS A 9 -58.22 14.07 -22.12
CA LYS A 9 -57.57 13.74 -20.83
C LYS A 9 -56.07 13.67 -21.04
N CYS A 10 -55.38 14.66 -20.48
CA CYS A 10 -53.93 14.71 -20.36
C CYS A 10 -53.42 13.47 -19.60
N ILE A 11 -52.53 12.70 -20.24
CA ILE A 11 -51.77 11.64 -19.59
C ILE A 11 -50.50 12.29 -19.05
N ALA A 12 -50.47 12.57 -17.74
CA ALA A 12 -49.23 12.87 -17.04
C ALA A 12 -48.49 11.55 -16.80
N ALA A 13 -47.42 11.31 -17.54
CA ALA A 13 -46.51 10.20 -17.28
C ALA A 13 -45.71 10.49 -16.01
N LEU A 14 -45.97 9.75 -14.93
CA LEU A 14 -45.06 9.67 -13.79
C LEU A 14 -43.80 8.90 -14.25
N ALA A 15 -42.72 9.63 -14.51
CA ALA A 15 -41.40 9.05 -14.60
C ALA A 15 -40.93 8.71 -13.17
N LEU A 16 -40.99 7.42 -12.81
CA LEU A 16 -40.27 6.88 -11.66
C LEU A 16 -38.78 6.97 -11.98
N ALA A 17 -38.11 8.01 -11.49
CA ALA A 17 -36.66 8.07 -11.45
C ALA A 17 -36.18 7.04 -10.40
N SER A 18 -35.82 5.85 -10.86
CA SER A 18 -34.99 4.94 -10.09
C SER A 18 -33.62 5.59 -9.95
N ALA A 19 -33.35 6.16 -8.77
CA ALA A 19 -31.99 6.52 -8.36
C ALA A 19 -31.19 5.21 -8.25
N GLY A 20 -30.59 4.79 -9.36
CA GLY A 20 -29.56 3.77 -9.35
C GLY A 20 -28.39 4.33 -8.57
N VAL A 21 -28.08 3.69 -7.43
CA VAL A 21 -26.80 3.91 -6.74
C VAL A 21 -25.72 3.55 -7.75
N ALA A 22 -25.02 4.55 -8.28
CA ALA A 22 -23.88 4.32 -9.15
C ALA A 22 -22.83 3.57 -8.33
N GLN A 23 -22.73 2.27 -8.55
CA GLN A 23 -21.62 1.46 -8.03
C GLN A 23 -20.34 2.12 -8.57
N ALA A 24 -19.47 2.60 -7.68
CA ALA A 24 -18.17 3.13 -8.08
C ALA A 24 -17.49 2.09 -8.99
N ALA A 25 -17.17 2.48 -10.22
CA ALA A 25 -16.49 1.59 -11.15
C ALA A 25 -15.19 1.11 -10.50
N LYS A 26 -14.99 -0.20 -10.47
CA LYS A 26 -13.77 -0.81 -9.93
C LYS A 26 -12.56 -0.18 -10.64
N PRO A 27 -11.57 0.37 -9.93
CA PRO A 27 -10.41 0.97 -10.58
C PRO A 27 -9.73 -0.09 -11.46
N THR A 28 -9.52 0.24 -12.72
CA THR A 28 -8.68 -0.55 -13.63
C THR A 28 -7.25 -0.57 -13.09
N PRO A 29 -6.55 -1.72 -13.15
CA PRO A 29 -5.17 -1.81 -12.67
C PRO A 29 -4.29 -0.76 -13.35
N PHE A 30 -3.41 -0.15 -12.57
CA PHE A 30 -2.39 0.74 -13.11
C PHE A 30 -1.31 -0.12 -13.80
N VAL A 31 -1.18 -0.02 -15.12
CA VAL A 31 -0.27 -0.86 -15.92
C VAL A 31 0.96 -0.06 -16.32
N ILE A 32 2.14 -0.64 -16.10
CA ILE A 32 3.42 -0.03 -16.48
C ILE A 32 4.22 -0.85 -17.49
N ALA A 33 3.77 -2.05 -17.84
CA ALA A 33 4.42 -2.90 -18.81
C ALA A 33 3.41 -3.63 -19.68
N ASP A 34 3.73 -3.73 -20.96
CA ASP A 34 2.97 -4.47 -21.96
C ASP A 34 3.72 -5.74 -22.36
N SER A 35 2.98 -6.85 -22.53
CA SER A 35 3.52 -8.07 -23.10
C SER A 35 3.60 -8.00 -24.64
N GLN A 36 4.68 -8.52 -25.19
CA GLN A 36 4.88 -8.74 -26.62
C GLN A 36 5.26 -10.21 -26.85
N VAL A 37 4.66 -10.82 -27.89
CA VAL A 37 5.00 -12.18 -28.31
C VAL A 37 6.45 -12.24 -28.76
N TYR A 38 7.15 -13.28 -28.33
CA TYR A 38 8.51 -13.60 -28.71
C TYR A 38 8.63 -15.12 -28.93
N SER A 39 9.73 -15.60 -29.50
CA SER A 39 9.93 -17.04 -29.64
C SER A 39 11.42 -17.36 -29.61
N LEU A 40 11.83 -18.09 -28.58
CA LEU A 40 13.17 -18.66 -28.45
C LEU A 40 13.08 -19.99 -27.72
N VAL A 41 13.51 -21.05 -28.38
CA VAL A 41 13.59 -22.39 -27.81
C VAL A 41 15.05 -22.81 -27.72
N VAL A 42 15.48 -23.19 -26.53
CA VAL A 42 16.84 -23.71 -26.29
C VAL A 42 16.73 -25.11 -25.72
N ASN A 43 17.14 -26.10 -26.52
CA ASN A 43 17.26 -27.49 -26.07
C ASN A 43 18.64 -27.71 -25.44
N THR A 44 18.65 -28.07 -24.16
CA THR A 44 19.87 -28.21 -23.37
C THR A 44 20.45 -29.62 -23.37
N THR A 45 19.87 -30.56 -24.13
CA THR A 45 20.32 -31.97 -24.18
C THR A 45 21.78 -32.09 -24.63
N LEU A 46 22.21 -31.26 -25.59
CA LEU A 46 23.59 -31.24 -26.09
C LEU A 46 24.57 -30.51 -25.15
N ARG A 47 24.08 -29.89 -24.08
CA ARG A 47 24.87 -29.14 -23.08
C ARG A 47 25.80 -28.10 -23.72
N THR A 48 25.38 -27.48 -24.82
CA THR A 48 26.13 -26.40 -25.48
C THR A 48 25.73 -25.05 -24.89
N PRO A 49 26.67 -24.23 -24.39
CA PRO A 49 26.36 -22.88 -23.94
C PRO A 49 25.69 -22.04 -25.04
N THR A 50 24.73 -21.19 -24.68
CA THR A 50 24.07 -20.28 -25.63
C THR A 50 23.99 -18.87 -25.06
N THR A 51 24.05 -17.86 -25.91
CA THR A 51 23.84 -16.45 -25.56
C THR A 51 22.87 -15.85 -26.56
N ASN A 52 21.73 -15.34 -26.09
CA ASN A 52 20.72 -14.71 -26.93
C ASN A 52 20.42 -13.31 -26.40
N MET A 53 20.58 -12.31 -27.27
CA MET A 53 20.19 -10.93 -26.98
C MET A 53 18.77 -10.70 -27.48
N ILE A 54 17.91 -10.14 -26.63
CA ILE A 54 16.55 -9.73 -26.95
C ILE A 54 16.48 -8.22 -26.75
N ALA A 55 15.97 -7.49 -27.74
CA ALA A 55 15.88 -6.04 -27.70
C ALA A 55 14.43 -5.57 -27.89
N ALA A 56 14.07 -4.49 -27.21
CA ALA A 56 12.78 -3.84 -27.30
C ALA A 56 12.95 -2.32 -27.22
N GLN A 57 13.30 -1.71 -28.36
CA GLN A 57 13.71 -0.31 -28.46
C GLN A 57 12.83 0.66 -27.66
N GLY A 58 13.47 1.54 -26.89
CA GLY A 58 12.81 2.56 -26.10
C GLY A 58 12.22 2.07 -24.78
N ALA A 59 12.35 0.78 -24.47
CA ALA A 59 11.99 0.28 -23.15
C ALA A 59 12.97 0.78 -22.07
N THR A 60 12.44 1.15 -20.91
CA THR A 60 13.25 1.51 -19.74
C THR A 60 13.57 0.29 -18.87
N PHE A 61 12.82 -0.81 -19.05
CA PHE A 61 13.07 -2.11 -18.46
C PHE A 61 12.38 -3.23 -19.24
N MET A 62 12.84 -4.46 -19.03
CA MET A 62 12.32 -5.67 -19.66
C MET A 62 12.23 -6.85 -18.68
N THR A 63 11.29 -7.77 -18.94
CA THR A 63 11.29 -9.14 -18.40
C THR A 63 11.10 -10.15 -19.52
N VAL A 64 11.48 -11.39 -19.25
CA VAL A 64 11.32 -12.52 -20.15
C VAL A 64 10.36 -13.53 -19.54
N HIS A 65 9.40 -14.01 -20.33
CA HIS A 65 8.50 -15.08 -19.91
C HIS A 65 9.00 -16.44 -20.40
N PHE A 66 9.19 -17.36 -19.47
CA PHE A 66 9.50 -18.76 -19.76
C PHE A 66 8.22 -19.58 -19.69
N ALA A 67 7.66 -19.94 -20.85
CA ALA A 67 6.50 -20.83 -20.94
C ALA A 67 6.81 -22.26 -20.47
N SER A 68 8.05 -22.68 -20.62
CA SER A 68 8.56 -23.91 -20.02
C SER A 68 10.04 -23.78 -19.68
N PHE A 69 10.44 -24.41 -18.59
CA PHE A 69 11.81 -24.33 -18.06
C PHE A 69 12.11 -25.55 -17.19
N ASN A 70 13.08 -26.34 -17.60
CA ASN A 70 13.56 -27.49 -16.83
C ASN A 70 15.01 -27.76 -17.20
N LEU A 71 15.91 -27.46 -16.28
CA LEU A 71 17.35 -27.61 -16.43
C LEU A 71 17.86 -28.83 -15.65
N ALA A 72 18.94 -29.43 -16.15
CA ALA A 72 19.60 -30.51 -15.41
C ALA A 72 20.30 -29.97 -14.16
N ALA A 73 20.65 -30.87 -13.24
CA ALA A 73 21.33 -30.47 -12.01
C ALA A 73 22.62 -29.68 -12.30
N GLY A 74 22.77 -28.52 -11.65
CA GLY A 74 23.92 -27.62 -11.80
C GLY A 74 23.89 -26.71 -13.04
N ASP A 75 23.00 -26.96 -14.01
CA ASP A 75 22.81 -26.06 -15.13
C ASP A 75 22.10 -24.78 -14.68
N LYS A 76 22.41 -23.66 -15.33
CA LYS A 76 21.72 -22.40 -15.07
C LYS A 76 21.41 -21.62 -16.33
N VAL A 77 20.35 -20.84 -16.26
CA VAL A 77 20.06 -19.75 -17.18
C VAL A 77 20.28 -18.43 -16.47
N VAL A 78 21.08 -17.55 -17.06
CA VAL A 78 21.34 -16.20 -16.55
C VAL A 78 20.60 -15.20 -17.43
N VAL A 79 19.75 -14.39 -16.81
CA VAL A 79 19.08 -13.26 -17.46
C VAL A 79 19.71 -11.99 -16.92
N ARG A 80 20.31 -11.17 -17.79
CA ARG A 80 21.12 -10.01 -17.38
C ARG A 80 21.01 -8.83 -18.34
N ASP A 81 21.39 -7.65 -17.87
CA ASP A 81 21.69 -6.53 -18.76
C ASP A 81 22.99 -6.76 -19.55
N VAL A 82 23.23 -5.91 -20.54
CA VAL A 82 24.35 -6.04 -21.49
C VAL A 82 25.69 -5.96 -20.77
N GLU A 83 25.79 -5.05 -19.81
CA GLU A 83 26.98 -4.77 -19.00
C GLU A 83 27.23 -5.82 -17.89
N GLY A 84 26.20 -6.60 -17.54
CA GLY A 84 26.22 -7.58 -16.46
C GLY A 84 26.06 -6.98 -15.06
N PHE A 85 25.62 -5.73 -14.92
CA PHE A 85 25.41 -5.07 -13.62
C PHE A 85 24.21 -5.65 -12.87
N THR A 86 23.13 -5.90 -13.59
CA THR A 86 21.91 -6.57 -13.12
C THR A 86 21.84 -7.94 -13.74
N LYS A 87 21.76 -8.98 -12.91
CA LYS A 87 21.63 -10.36 -13.38
C LYS A 87 20.85 -11.22 -12.38
N TYR A 88 20.12 -12.17 -12.91
CA TYR A 88 19.39 -13.18 -12.14
C TYR A 88 19.67 -14.57 -12.71
N GLU A 89 19.95 -15.51 -11.82
CA GLU A 89 20.24 -16.89 -12.17
C GLU A 89 19.03 -17.79 -11.86
N TYR A 90 18.67 -18.65 -12.81
CA TYR A 90 17.58 -19.61 -12.69
C TYR A 90 18.12 -21.02 -12.89
N THR A 91 17.76 -21.93 -12.00
CA THR A 91 18.22 -23.33 -11.98
C THR A 91 17.03 -24.27 -11.86
N GLY A 92 17.19 -25.55 -12.20
CA GLY A 92 16.15 -26.57 -12.03
C GLY A 92 14.85 -26.19 -12.76
N LEU A 93 13.77 -26.00 -12.02
CA LEU A 93 12.46 -25.58 -12.54
C LEU A 93 12.26 -24.05 -12.54
N GLY A 94 13.33 -23.28 -12.35
CA GLY A 94 13.31 -21.82 -12.42
C GLY A 94 12.61 -21.18 -11.22
N ARG A 95 12.02 -19.98 -11.45
CA ARG A 95 11.46 -19.14 -10.38
C ARG A 95 10.35 -19.88 -9.63
N ALA A 96 10.52 -20.03 -8.32
CA ALA A 96 9.58 -20.73 -7.43
C ALA A 96 9.12 -22.11 -7.96
N ASN A 97 9.98 -22.81 -8.71
CA ASN A 97 9.70 -24.09 -9.36
C ASN A 97 8.52 -24.10 -10.36
N LEU A 98 8.25 -22.95 -11.01
CA LEU A 98 7.09 -22.78 -11.90
C LEU A 98 7.35 -23.17 -13.35
N GLY A 99 8.54 -23.64 -13.69
CA GLY A 99 8.96 -23.96 -15.06
C GLY A 99 8.17 -25.09 -15.75
N ASN A 100 7.47 -25.94 -15.00
CA ASN A 100 6.53 -26.94 -15.52
C ASN A 100 5.06 -26.57 -15.29
N SER A 101 4.79 -25.39 -14.72
CA SER A 101 3.41 -24.92 -14.55
C SER A 101 2.83 -24.51 -15.90
N ALA A 102 1.50 -24.62 -16.04
CA ALA A 102 0.82 -24.27 -17.28
C ALA A 102 1.00 -22.79 -17.67
N SER A 103 1.24 -21.93 -16.68
CA SER A 103 1.47 -20.50 -16.88
C SER A 103 2.94 -20.14 -17.07
N GLY A 104 3.89 -21.03 -16.81
CA GLY A 104 5.31 -20.67 -16.82
C GLY A 104 5.68 -19.64 -15.74
N PHE A 105 6.75 -18.87 -15.98
CA PHE A 105 7.15 -17.76 -15.10
C PHE A 105 7.85 -16.61 -15.81
N TYR A 106 7.76 -15.43 -15.21
CA TYR A 106 8.54 -14.25 -15.62
C TYR A 106 9.86 -14.15 -14.86
N SER A 107 10.92 -13.77 -15.57
CA SER A 107 12.17 -13.33 -14.96
C SER A 107 11.96 -12.07 -14.11
N SER A 108 12.85 -11.82 -13.16
CA SER A 108 13.01 -10.50 -12.54
C SER A 108 13.39 -9.43 -13.57
N THR A 109 13.17 -8.18 -13.18
CA THR A 109 13.27 -7.03 -14.10
C THR A 109 14.70 -6.60 -14.40
N ILE A 110 15.04 -6.54 -15.69
CA ILE A 110 16.30 -6.04 -16.23
C ILE A 110 16.13 -4.59 -16.71
N PRO A 111 16.96 -3.63 -16.27
CA PRO A 111 16.96 -2.26 -16.78
C PRO A 111 17.32 -2.17 -18.25
N GLY A 112 16.76 -1.18 -18.94
CA GLY A 112 17.08 -0.87 -20.33
C GLY A 112 16.21 -1.59 -21.34
N ASP A 113 16.57 -1.41 -22.61
CA ASP A 113 15.85 -1.93 -23.78
C ASP A 113 16.47 -3.19 -24.39
N GLN A 114 17.42 -3.80 -23.66
CA GLN A 114 18.09 -5.04 -24.07
C GLN A 114 18.23 -5.98 -22.87
N VAL A 115 18.03 -7.27 -23.12
CA VAL A 115 18.28 -8.34 -22.15
C VAL A 115 19.05 -9.46 -22.83
N ILE A 116 20.02 -10.01 -22.11
CA ILE A 116 20.79 -11.18 -22.53
C ILE A 116 20.32 -12.39 -21.73
N VAL A 117 19.94 -13.45 -22.43
CA VAL A 117 19.59 -14.76 -21.87
C VAL A 117 20.68 -15.76 -22.22
N GLU A 118 21.36 -16.27 -21.20
CA GLU A 118 22.49 -17.19 -21.35
C GLU A 118 22.16 -18.54 -20.75
N PHE A 119 22.42 -19.62 -21.48
CA PHE A 119 22.45 -20.97 -20.93
C PHE A 119 23.90 -21.34 -20.60
N GLN A 120 24.12 -21.74 -19.36
CA GLN A 120 25.42 -22.13 -18.84
C GLN A 120 25.33 -23.56 -18.28
N PRO A 121 25.85 -24.58 -19.00
CA PRO A 121 25.83 -25.95 -18.53
C PRO A 121 26.81 -26.16 -17.38
N SER A 122 26.44 -27.01 -16.42
CA SER A 122 27.38 -27.52 -15.41
C SER A 122 28.53 -28.28 -16.07
N PRO A 123 29.76 -28.18 -15.55
CA PRO A 123 30.88 -29.00 -16.01
C PRO A 123 30.69 -30.50 -15.73
N GLU A 124 29.75 -30.87 -14.86
CA GLU A 124 29.42 -32.25 -14.55
C GLU A 124 28.65 -32.92 -15.70
N SER A 125 28.96 -34.20 -15.95
CA SER A 125 28.25 -35.02 -16.94
C SER A 125 26.94 -35.54 -16.35
N VAL A 126 25.90 -34.73 -16.46
CA VAL A 126 24.52 -35.10 -16.10
C VAL A 126 23.67 -35.27 -17.36
N THR A 127 22.66 -36.15 -17.30
CA THR A 127 21.67 -36.29 -18.38
C THR A 127 20.94 -34.96 -18.54
N GLY A 128 20.95 -34.39 -19.74
CA GLY A 128 20.30 -33.12 -20.03
C GLY A 128 18.78 -33.17 -19.82
N ALA A 129 18.22 -32.08 -19.31
CA ALA A 129 16.77 -31.87 -19.23
C ALA A 129 16.24 -31.16 -20.49
N TYR A 130 14.93 -30.86 -20.51
CA TYR A 130 14.20 -30.29 -21.65
C TYR A 130 14.78 -28.95 -22.15
N GLY A 131 15.37 -28.15 -21.25
CA GLY A 131 15.83 -26.80 -21.56
C GLY A 131 14.76 -25.76 -21.26
N PHE A 132 14.60 -24.76 -22.13
CA PHE A 132 13.61 -23.70 -21.91
C PHE A 132 13.02 -23.14 -23.20
N ASN A 133 11.82 -22.59 -23.08
CA ASN A 133 11.07 -21.91 -24.13
C ASN A 133 10.62 -20.54 -23.64
N ILE A 134 10.95 -19.50 -24.39
CA ILE A 134 10.49 -18.13 -24.19
C ILE A 134 9.48 -17.81 -25.28
N ASP A 135 8.26 -17.49 -24.88
CA ASP A 135 7.14 -17.16 -25.77
C ASP A 135 6.75 -15.67 -25.70
N LYS A 136 7.23 -14.94 -24.70
CA LYS A 136 6.91 -13.52 -24.51
C LYS A 136 8.05 -12.76 -23.83
N ILE A 137 8.04 -11.45 -24.06
CA ILE A 137 8.73 -10.47 -23.24
C ILE A 137 7.71 -9.47 -22.69
N THR A 138 7.99 -8.87 -21.54
CA THR A 138 7.30 -7.64 -21.14
C THR A 138 8.28 -6.49 -21.20
N ARG A 139 7.82 -5.33 -21.63
CA ARG A 139 8.62 -4.10 -21.66
C ARG A 139 7.84 -2.95 -21.08
N SER A 140 8.54 -1.92 -20.61
CA SER A 140 7.88 -0.69 -20.13
C SER A 140 6.89 -0.16 -21.16
N SER A 141 5.72 0.26 -20.68
CA SER A 141 4.65 0.86 -21.47
C SER A 141 4.61 2.37 -21.27
N ASP A 142 4.30 3.10 -22.34
CA ASP A 142 4.06 4.56 -22.29
C ASP A 142 2.62 4.87 -21.82
N THR A 143 1.71 3.89 -21.82
CA THR A 143 0.29 4.08 -21.48
C THR A 143 0.02 3.89 -19.99
N GLY A 144 0.63 4.71 -19.15
CA GLY A 144 0.22 4.79 -17.74
C GLY A 144 -1.12 5.51 -17.62
N SER A 145 -2.18 4.80 -17.23
CA SER A 145 -3.46 5.45 -16.94
C SER A 145 -3.35 6.21 -15.62
N ALA A 146 -3.55 7.53 -15.65
CA ALA A 146 -3.42 8.38 -14.48
C ALA A 146 -4.26 7.87 -13.29
N SER A 147 -3.61 7.72 -12.13
CA SER A 147 -4.31 7.78 -10.84
C SER A 147 -4.04 9.14 -10.17
N THR A 148 -5.03 9.56 -9.39
CA THR A 148 -5.34 10.95 -9.09
C THR A 148 -4.47 11.51 -7.98
N VAL A 149 -3.59 12.45 -8.35
CA VAL A 149 -3.11 13.48 -7.42
C VAL A 149 -4.23 14.48 -7.16
N CYS A 150 -4.34 14.90 -5.91
CA CYS A 150 -5.23 15.97 -5.53
C CYS A 150 -4.52 17.27 -5.86
N GLY A 151 -4.92 17.94 -6.95
CA GLY A 151 -4.23 19.16 -7.35
C GLY A 151 -2.81 18.90 -7.86
N THR A 152 -1.82 19.39 -7.13
CA THR A 152 -0.38 19.24 -7.43
C THR A 152 0.20 18.12 -6.58
N ASP A 153 1.22 17.42 -7.09
CA ASP A 153 1.83 16.33 -6.31
C ASP A 153 2.80 16.93 -5.30
N ASP A 154 2.39 17.02 -4.04
CA ASP A 154 3.22 17.59 -2.96
C ASP A 154 4.02 16.53 -2.20
N SER A 155 3.97 15.27 -2.63
CA SER A 155 4.89 14.26 -2.13
C SER A 155 6.32 14.67 -2.47
N ARG A 156 7.28 14.33 -1.60
CA ARG A 156 8.71 14.63 -1.80
C ARG A 156 9.55 13.38 -1.72
N ALA A 157 10.73 13.38 -2.35
CA ALA A 157 11.69 12.29 -2.23
C ALA A 157 11.93 11.93 -0.74
N ALA A 158 12.00 10.64 -0.41
CA ALA A 158 12.13 10.19 0.98
C ALA A 158 13.35 10.82 1.69
N LYS A 159 14.42 11.10 0.96
CA LYS A 159 15.64 11.77 1.46
C LYS A 159 15.39 13.15 2.04
N CYS A 160 14.33 13.85 1.64
CA CYS A 160 13.97 15.14 2.23
C CYS A 160 13.64 15.04 3.72
N TYR A 161 13.31 13.84 4.22
CA TYR A 161 12.86 13.61 5.59
C TYR A 161 13.95 13.04 6.51
N VAL A 162 15.20 12.92 6.05
CA VAL A 162 16.32 12.38 6.86
C VAL A 162 16.58 13.24 8.11
N ASN A 163 16.48 14.56 7.98
CA ASN A 163 16.72 15.52 9.06
C ASN A 163 15.49 16.41 9.34
N ASP A 164 14.29 15.95 8.96
CA ASP A 164 13.08 16.72 9.18
C ASP A 164 12.72 16.75 10.68
N MET A 165 12.60 17.94 11.26
CA MET A 165 12.35 18.09 12.70
C MET A 165 10.89 17.82 13.09
N ARG A 166 9.94 17.89 12.15
CA ARG A 166 8.51 17.67 12.40
C ARG A 166 8.12 16.21 12.23
N LEU A 167 8.84 15.48 11.37
CA LEU A 167 8.65 14.08 11.06
C LEU A 167 9.97 13.30 11.16
N SER A 168 10.63 13.41 12.32
CA SER A 168 11.99 12.90 12.55
C SER A 168 12.18 11.41 12.31
N SER A 169 11.11 10.62 12.38
CA SER A 169 11.15 9.17 12.14
C SER A 169 10.69 8.77 10.75
N ALA A 170 10.12 9.69 9.96
CA ALA A 170 9.46 9.34 8.69
C ALA A 170 10.41 8.65 7.71
N TYR A 171 11.63 9.17 7.54
CA TYR A 171 12.63 8.53 6.68
C TYR A 171 13.00 7.13 7.19
N SER A 172 13.34 6.99 8.48
CA SER A 172 13.74 5.70 9.06
C SER A 172 12.66 4.63 8.91
N LYS A 173 11.38 5.00 9.06
CA LYS A 173 10.23 4.11 8.91
C LYS A 173 9.92 3.81 7.46
N ALA A 174 10.13 4.77 6.56
CA ALA A 174 9.97 4.58 5.12
C ALA A 174 10.93 3.51 4.54
N ARG A 175 12.05 3.21 5.21
CA ARG A 175 12.98 2.15 4.78
C ARG A 175 12.36 0.75 4.75
N ALA A 176 11.34 0.50 5.59
CA ALA A 176 10.58 -0.75 5.59
C ALA A 176 9.58 -0.87 4.42
N VAL A 177 9.39 0.19 3.62
CA VAL A 177 8.49 0.20 2.45
C VAL A 177 9.23 -0.25 1.21
N ALA A 178 8.66 -1.25 0.53
CA ALA A 178 9.15 -1.85 -0.69
C ALA A 178 8.35 -1.38 -1.90
N ARG A 179 9.06 -1.24 -3.03
CA ARG A 179 8.48 -1.21 -4.37
C ARG A 179 8.22 -2.65 -4.81
N LEU A 180 7.00 -2.91 -5.25
CA LEU A 180 6.59 -4.22 -5.75
C LEU A 180 6.44 -4.14 -7.27
N TYR A 181 7.08 -5.07 -7.98
CA TYR A 181 6.81 -5.29 -9.39
C TYR A 181 6.11 -6.63 -9.57
N ILE A 182 4.83 -6.56 -9.89
CA ILE A 182 3.95 -7.72 -9.92
C ILE A 182 3.56 -7.95 -11.37
N THR A 183 4.00 -9.06 -11.93
CA THR A 183 3.55 -9.50 -13.25
C THR A 183 2.30 -10.36 -13.11
N GLN A 184 1.26 -9.99 -13.85
CA GLN A 184 -0.03 -10.66 -13.87
C GLN A 184 -0.28 -11.25 -15.26
N PRO A 185 -0.47 -12.57 -15.39
CA PRO A 185 -0.98 -13.14 -16.62
C PRO A 185 -2.41 -12.63 -16.85
N GLY A 186 -2.66 -12.00 -18.00
CA GLY A 186 -3.94 -11.39 -18.30
C GLY A 186 -4.79 -12.24 -19.25
N LYS A 187 -6.10 -11.97 -19.29
CA LYS A 187 -7.02 -12.68 -20.21
C LYS A 187 -6.77 -12.35 -21.69
N GLU A 188 -6.26 -11.16 -21.97
CA GLU A 188 -5.98 -10.67 -23.34
C GLU A 188 -4.50 -10.31 -23.54
N LYS A 189 -3.86 -9.71 -22.53
CA LYS A 189 -2.43 -9.38 -22.48
C LYS A 189 -1.92 -9.45 -21.05
N ASP A 190 -0.70 -9.92 -20.87
CA ASP A 190 -0.05 -9.93 -19.57
C ASP A 190 0.37 -8.49 -19.22
N GLN A 191 0.17 -8.12 -17.96
CA GLN A 191 0.36 -6.76 -17.48
C GLN A 191 1.25 -6.80 -16.26
N SER A 192 2.12 -5.81 -16.14
CA SER A 192 2.79 -5.59 -14.85
C SER A 192 2.28 -4.32 -14.21
N THR A 193 2.00 -4.42 -12.92
CA THR A 193 1.46 -3.34 -12.09
C THR A 193 2.46 -3.07 -10.98
N PRO A 194 2.93 -1.82 -10.83
CA PRO A 194 3.66 -1.46 -9.63
C PRO A 194 2.66 -1.41 -8.48
N CYS A 195 3.11 -1.82 -7.32
CA CYS A 195 2.44 -1.53 -6.06
C CYS A 195 3.49 -1.16 -5.02
N SER A 196 3.01 -0.73 -3.86
CA SER A 196 3.82 -0.58 -2.66
C SER A 196 3.45 -1.69 -1.69
N GLY A 197 4.38 -2.00 -0.80
CA GLY A 197 4.14 -2.88 0.33
C GLY A 197 5.15 -2.59 1.42
N TRP A 198 5.00 -3.19 2.59
CA TRP A 198 5.88 -2.85 3.71
C TRP A 198 6.09 -4.03 4.66
N LEU A 199 7.30 -4.11 5.20
CA LEU A 199 7.68 -5.14 6.17
C LEU A 199 6.85 -4.98 7.45
N VAL A 200 6.01 -5.96 7.75
CA VAL A 200 5.19 -6.00 8.97
C VAL A 200 5.84 -6.91 10.00
N GLY A 201 6.13 -6.34 11.17
CA GLY A 201 6.87 -7.05 12.21
C GLY A 201 8.27 -7.49 11.80
N SER A 202 8.95 -8.20 12.68
CA SER A 202 10.41 -8.46 12.60
C SER A 202 10.79 -9.76 11.89
N GLN A 203 9.82 -10.49 11.33
CA GLN A 203 10.05 -11.83 10.79
C GLN A 203 9.85 -11.93 9.27
N GLY A 204 10.12 -10.86 8.51
CA GLY A 204 10.17 -10.88 7.04
C GLY A 204 8.83 -11.13 6.34
N HIS A 205 7.72 -10.76 6.98
CA HIS A 205 6.42 -10.69 6.31
C HIS A 205 6.22 -9.31 5.73
N LEU A 206 5.40 -9.21 4.69
CA LEU A 206 5.08 -7.97 4.02
C LEU A 206 3.57 -7.86 3.81
N LEU A 207 3.01 -6.67 4.07
CA LEU A 207 1.62 -6.33 3.77
C LEU A 207 1.53 -5.48 2.51
N THR A 208 0.52 -5.74 1.69
CA THR A 208 0.10 -4.96 0.51
C THR A 208 -1.41 -5.15 0.29
N ASN A 209 -1.98 -4.61 -0.80
CA ASN A 209 -3.39 -4.85 -1.14
C ASN A 209 -3.62 -6.19 -1.83
N ALA A 210 -4.84 -6.73 -1.71
CA ALA A 210 -5.23 -7.93 -2.45
C ALA A 210 -5.32 -7.66 -3.96
N HIS A 211 -5.69 -6.44 -4.37
CA HIS A 211 -5.69 -6.09 -5.79
C HIS A 211 -4.28 -6.00 -6.40
N CYS A 212 -3.24 -5.95 -5.55
CA CYS A 212 -1.85 -6.12 -5.97
C CYS A 212 -1.49 -7.62 -6.05
N ILE A 213 -1.64 -8.35 -4.94
CA ILE A 213 -1.35 -9.79 -4.84
C ILE A 213 -2.57 -10.52 -4.26
N SER A 214 -3.21 -11.37 -5.06
CA SER A 214 -4.38 -12.17 -4.64
C SER A 214 -4.26 -13.67 -4.93
N THR A 215 -3.13 -14.12 -5.48
CA THR A 215 -2.87 -15.53 -5.74
C THR A 215 -1.44 -15.92 -5.36
N ALA A 216 -1.22 -17.22 -5.13
CA ALA A 216 0.10 -17.75 -4.81
C ALA A 216 1.08 -17.56 -5.96
N GLU A 217 0.60 -17.66 -7.21
CA GLU A 217 1.40 -17.46 -8.41
C GLU A 217 1.90 -16.01 -8.51
N GLN A 218 1.07 -15.02 -8.19
CA GLN A 218 1.49 -13.62 -8.14
C GLN A 218 2.58 -13.40 -7.08
N ALA A 219 2.38 -13.95 -5.87
CA ALA A 219 3.37 -13.84 -4.79
C ALA A 219 4.70 -14.52 -5.17
N ALA A 220 4.64 -15.68 -5.83
CA ALA A 220 5.80 -16.46 -6.25
C ALA A 220 6.60 -15.81 -7.39
N GLN A 221 6.03 -14.81 -8.08
CA GLN A 221 6.66 -14.13 -9.22
C GLN A 221 6.76 -12.60 -9.05
N THR A 222 6.70 -12.11 -7.82
CA THR A 222 6.86 -10.68 -7.51
C THR A 222 8.32 -10.36 -7.15
N ASP A 223 8.84 -9.26 -7.68
CA ASP A 223 10.10 -8.66 -7.21
C ASP A 223 9.80 -7.70 -6.04
N PHE A 224 10.50 -7.88 -4.92
CA PHE A 224 10.37 -7.07 -3.71
C PHE A 224 11.63 -6.23 -3.51
N GLU A 225 11.53 -4.93 -3.78
CA GLU A 225 12.67 -4.02 -3.81
C GLU A 225 12.61 -3.01 -2.66
N LEU A 226 13.57 -3.07 -1.74
CA LEU A 226 13.71 -2.13 -0.62
C LEU A 226 14.77 -1.07 -0.92
N ASP A 227 14.61 0.10 -0.30
CA ASP A 227 15.47 1.29 -0.53
C ASP A 227 15.59 1.69 -2.02
N ALA A 228 14.53 1.47 -2.81
CA ALA A 228 14.38 2.09 -4.12
C ALA A 228 14.06 3.59 -3.96
N GLU A 229 15.07 4.40 -3.69
CA GLU A 229 14.92 5.81 -3.32
C GLU A 229 15.95 6.70 -4.02
N SER A 230 15.62 7.98 -4.17
CA SER A 230 16.54 8.98 -4.70
C SER A 230 17.80 9.11 -3.84
N SER A 231 18.91 9.55 -4.44
CA SER A 231 20.17 9.75 -3.71
C SER A 231 20.15 10.99 -2.81
N SER A 232 19.30 11.98 -3.14
CA SER A 232 19.20 13.27 -2.46
C SER A 232 17.74 13.77 -2.41
N CYS A 233 17.50 14.90 -1.73
CA CYS A 233 16.16 15.51 -1.65
C CYS A 233 15.78 16.22 -2.96
N GLU A 234 16.78 16.71 -3.70
CA GLU A 234 16.65 17.45 -4.95
C GLU A 234 16.44 16.52 -6.15
N GLU A 235 16.85 15.25 -6.02
CA GLU A 235 16.64 14.24 -7.04
C GLU A 235 15.22 13.67 -6.91
N GLU A 236 14.32 14.09 -7.79
CA GLU A 236 12.92 13.62 -7.77
C GLU A 236 12.76 12.14 -8.16
N CYS A 237 13.64 11.65 -9.04
CA CYS A 237 13.66 10.29 -9.59
C CYS A 237 12.27 9.70 -9.94
N GLN A 238 11.51 10.47 -10.72
CA GLN A 238 10.19 10.08 -11.24
C GLN A 238 10.30 9.21 -12.50
N LEU A 239 11.23 8.26 -12.48
CA LEU A 239 11.43 7.28 -13.54
C LEU A 239 10.92 5.92 -13.05
N ARG A 240 10.06 5.26 -13.83
CA ARG A 240 9.52 3.93 -13.49
C ARG A 240 10.67 2.93 -13.34
N LEU A 241 10.74 2.28 -12.17
CA LEU A 241 11.81 1.38 -11.78
C LEU A 241 13.22 2.03 -11.79
N GLY A 242 13.30 3.36 -11.84
CA GLY A 242 14.53 4.13 -11.63
C GLY A 242 14.94 4.17 -10.15
N CYS A 243 16.12 4.73 -9.88
CA CYS A 243 16.77 4.80 -8.56
C CYS A 243 16.59 3.50 -7.78
N ARG A 244 17.21 2.46 -8.35
CA ARG A 244 17.04 1.09 -7.88
C ARG A 244 17.56 0.93 -6.47
N GLY A 245 16.81 0.16 -5.72
CA GLY A 245 17.19 -0.32 -4.42
C GLY A 245 17.76 -1.73 -4.52
N THR A 246 17.61 -2.48 -3.44
CA THR A 246 17.99 -3.88 -3.37
C THR A 246 16.75 -4.75 -3.56
N ILE A 247 16.76 -5.63 -4.56
CA ILE A 247 15.77 -6.70 -4.63
C ILE A 247 16.11 -7.72 -3.55
N VAL A 248 15.37 -7.68 -2.45
CA VAL A 248 15.60 -8.56 -1.31
C VAL A 248 14.94 -9.92 -1.48
N ALA A 249 13.92 -10.03 -2.32
CA ALA A 249 13.29 -11.29 -2.67
C ALA A 249 12.71 -11.22 -4.09
N THR A 250 12.73 -12.36 -4.79
CA THR A 250 12.08 -12.53 -6.11
C THR A 250 10.88 -13.46 -6.01
N SER A 251 10.49 -13.89 -4.82
CA SER A 251 9.33 -14.73 -4.56
C SER A 251 8.88 -14.55 -3.13
N ALA A 252 7.61 -14.86 -2.88
CA ALA A 252 7.04 -14.92 -1.55
C ALA A 252 5.95 -15.99 -1.48
N GLN A 253 5.72 -16.51 -0.28
CA GLN A 253 4.55 -17.32 0.02
C GLN A 253 3.36 -16.40 0.34
N LEU A 254 2.21 -16.65 -0.28
CA LEU A 254 0.96 -16.01 0.12
C LEU A 254 0.46 -16.63 1.42
N VAL A 255 0.47 -15.87 2.53
CA VAL A 255 0.07 -16.34 3.87
C VAL A 255 -1.43 -16.18 4.07
N ALA A 256 -1.96 -14.99 3.74
CA ALA A 256 -3.37 -14.68 3.83
C ALA A 256 -3.72 -13.52 2.92
N PHE A 257 -4.96 -13.45 2.46
CA PHE A 257 -5.49 -12.27 1.77
C PHE A 257 -7.01 -12.22 1.93
N ASP A 258 -7.59 -11.07 1.61
CA ASP A 258 -9.02 -10.92 1.46
C ASP A 258 -9.35 -9.91 0.37
N LYS A 259 -10.16 -10.30 -0.63
CA LYS A 259 -10.54 -9.42 -1.75
C LYS A 259 -11.57 -8.37 -1.37
N LYS A 260 -12.38 -8.59 -0.32
CA LYS A 260 -13.40 -7.65 0.15
C LYS A 260 -12.77 -6.59 1.06
N VAL A 261 -11.83 -6.99 1.92
CA VAL A 261 -11.05 -6.07 2.75
C VAL A 261 -9.93 -5.40 1.96
N ASP A 262 -9.42 -6.07 0.92
CA ASP A 262 -8.35 -5.62 0.04
C ASP A 262 -6.96 -5.57 0.69
N TYR A 263 -6.59 -6.63 1.42
CA TYR A 263 -5.22 -6.82 1.91
C TYR A 263 -4.65 -8.18 1.48
N ALA A 264 -3.33 -8.26 1.42
CA ALA A 264 -2.57 -9.50 1.30
C ALA A 264 -1.34 -9.46 2.21
N LEU A 265 -1.15 -10.53 2.98
CA LEU A 265 0.01 -10.82 3.79
C LEU A 265 0.84 -11.89 3.07
N VAL A 266 2.09 -11.57 2.78
CA VAL A 266 3.05 -12.50 2.17
C VAL A 266 4.26 -12.69 3.08
N LYS A 267 4.92 -13.84 2.96
CA LYS A 267 6.18 -14.15 3.63
C LYS A 267 7.27 -14.21 2.55
N LEU A 268 8.23 -13.28 2.61
CA LEU A 268 9.29 -13.20 1.62
C LEU A 268 10.16 -14.47 1.66
N ASP A 269 10.43 -15.04 0.49
CA ASP A 269 11.35 -16.15 0.32
C ASP A 269 12.76 -15.57 0.08
N THR A 270 13.49 -15.37 1.18
CA THR A 270 14.79 -14.71 1.14
C THR A 270 15.69 -15.14 2.28
N THR A 271 16.99 -15.11 2.02
CA THR A 271 18.06 -15.22 3.02
C THR A 271 18.73 -13.87 3.31
N ALA A 272 18.27 -12.78 2.69
CA ALA A 272 18.80 -11.44 2.94
C ALA A 272 18.48 -11.00 4.37
N ASP A 273 19.42 -10.30 5.00
CA ASP A 273 19.18 -9.65 6.28
C ASP A 273 18.29 -8.42 6.08
N LEU A 274 17.06 -8.49 6.60
CA LEU A 274 16.08 -7.41 6.50
C LEU A 274 16.17 -6.42 7.66
N SER A 275 16.94 -6.72 8.72
CA SER A 275 16.98 -5.90 9.94
C SER A 275 17.42 -4.47 9.66
N GLY A 276 18.31 -4.30 8.67
CA GLY A 276 18.77 -3.01 8.21
C GLY A 276 17.65 -2.10 7.72
N TYR A 277 16.54 -2.62 7.18
CA TYR A 277 15.40 -1.83 6.69
C TYR A 277 14.37 -1.51 7.78
N GLY A 278 14.46 -2.20 8.93
CA GLY A 278 13.46 -2.14 9.99
C GLY A 278 12.14 -2.81 9.60
N TYR A 279 11.09 -2.46 10.34
CA TYR A 279 9.73 -2.93 10.12
C TYR A 279 8.73 -1.90 10.64
N LEU A 280 7.47 -2.07 10.26
CA LEU A 280 6.36 -1.27 10.76
C LEU A 280 5.44 -2.11 11.64
N THR A 281 4.77 -1.41 12.55
CA THR A 281 3.88 -1.97 13.55
C THR A 281 2.48 -1.39 13.34
N MET A 282 1.47 -2.25 13.36
CA MET A 282 0.07 -1.86 13.22
C MET A 282 -0.50 -1.37 14.55
N ARG A 283 -1.21 -0.24 14.51
CA ARG A 283 -1.82 0.38 15.68
C ARG A 283 -3.18 -0.27 15.98
N VAL A 284 -3.25 -1.03 17.07
CA VAL A 284 -4.45 -1.81 17.42
C VAL A 284 -5.63 -0.93 17.81
N SER A 285 -5.38 0.25 18.37
CA SER A 285 -6.41 1.26 18.63
C SER A 285 -7.00 1.87 17.34
N GLY A 286 -6.29 1.75 16.22
CA GLY A 286 -6.69 2.29 14.92
C GLY A 286 -6.49 3.80 14.76
N PRO A 287 -7.04 4.36 13.67
CA PRO A 287 -6.97 5.79 13.34
C PRO A 287 -7.84 6.66 14.25
N VAL A 288 -7.40 7.91 14.43
CA VAL A 288 -8.09 8.99 15.14
C VAL A 288 -8.39 10.12 14.18
N GLN A 289 -9.62 10.65 14.25
CA GLN A 289 -10.04 11.79 13.43
C GLN A 289 -9.12 13.00 13.66
N ASN A 290 -8.70 13.64 12.57
CA ASN A 290 -7.81 14.81 12.52
C ASN A 290 -6.37 14.57 13.01
N GLU A 291 -5.93 13.33 13.20
CA GLU A 291 -4.53 13.08 13.52
C GLU A 291 -3.63 13.28 12.29
N GLN A 292 -2.43 13.83 12.50
CA GLN A 292 -1.44 14.02 11.44
C GLN A 292 -0.89 12.69 10.95
N ILE A 293 -0.72 12.56 9.63
CA ILE A 293 -0.22 11.36 8.98
C ILE A 293 0.91 11.66 8.00
N TYR A 294 1.63 10.61 7.61
CA TYR A 294 2.49 10.60 6.44
C TYR A 294 2.44 9.23 5.75
N ILE A 295 2.67 9.21 4.43
CA ILE A 295 2.55 8.02 3.58
C ILE A 295 3.83 7.85 2.76
N PRO A 296 4.75 6.96 3.19
CA PRO A 296 5.85 6.49 2.35
C PRO A 296 5.33 5.51 1.29
N GLN A 297 5.66 5.75 0.02
CA GLN A 297 5.04 5.09 -1.13
C GLN A 297 5.95 5.08 -2.37
N HIS A 298 5.60 4.23 -3.34
CA HIS A 298 6.22 4.18 -4.68
C HIS A 298 5.21 4.54 -5.78
N PRO A 299 4.82 5.83 -5.90
CA PRO A 299 3.88 6.27 -6.92
C PRO A 299 4.46 6.00 -8.31
N GLU A 300 3.64 5.51 -9.22
CA GLU A 300 3.95 5.09 -10.60
C GLU A 300 5.06 4.03 -10.71
N GLY A 301 5.51 3.44 -9.60
CA GLY A 301 6.72 2.63 -9.55
C GLY A 301 8.02 3.46 -9.55
N TRP A 302 7.96 4.74 -9.20
CA TRP A 302 9.11 5.63 -9.03
C TRP A 302 9.95 5.29 -7.79
N ALA A 303 11.01 6.07 -7.60
CA ALA A 303 11.71 6.14 -6.34
C ALA A 303 10.75 6.49 -5.19
N LYS A 304 11.10 6.08 -3.98
CA LYS A 304 10.32 6.26 -2.77
C LYS A 304 10.06 7.74 -2.48
N ARG A 305 8.80 8.08 -2.29
CA ARG A 305 8.33 9.41 -1.91
C ARG A 305 7.52 9.34 -0.63
N ILE A 306 7.47 10.45 0.09
CA ILE A 306 6.64 10.60 1.29
C ILE A 306 5.67 11.75 1.07
N ALA A 307 4.38 11.44 1.10
CA ALA A 307 3.32 12.44 1.16
C ALA A 307 3.03 12.77 2.63
N ALA A 308 3.16 14.03 3.00
CA ALA A 308 2.99 14.51 4.37
C ALA A 308 2.34 15.90 4.47
N VAL A 309 2.15 16.57 3.33
CA VAL A 309 1.52 17.87 3.22
C VAL A 309 0.45 17.84 2.12
N ASP A 310 -0.48 18.79 2.17
CA ASP A 310 -1.48 19.04 1.12
C ASP A 310 -1.09 20.22 0.21
N ASP A 311 -1.92 20.48 -0.81
CA ASP A 311 -1.80 21.57 -1.80
C ASP A 311 -1.59 22.97 -1.18
N ASP A 312 -2.09 23.19 0.04
CA ASP A 312 -1.98 24.45 0.76
C ASP A 312 -0.71 24.51 1.65
N GLY A 313 0.11 23.46 1.64
CA GLY A 313 1.30 23.29 2.46
C GLY A 313 1.00 22.94 3.93
N ASN A 314 -0.25 22.60 4.26
CA ASN A 314 -0.62 22.15 5.60
C ASN A 314 -0.22 20.68 5.77
N VAL A 315 -0.08 20.25 7.03
CA VAL A 315 0.15 18.83 7.32
C VAL A 315 -1.06 18.01 6.90
N THR A 316 -0.83 16.86 6.26
CA THR A 316 -1.93 15.94 5.98
C THR A 316 -2.48 15.36 7.29
N VAL A 317 -3.81 15.28 7.38
CA VAL A 317 -4.51 14.63 8.48
C VAL A 317 -5.51 13.58 7.99
N VAL A 318 -5.88 12.67 8.89
CA VAL A 318 -7.08 11.85 8.72
C VAL A 318 -8.32 12.74 8.78
N ASN A 319 -9.12 12.77 7.71
CA ASN A 319 -10.32 13.62 7.64
C ASN A 319 -11.63 12.85 7.76
N LYS A 320 -11.62 11.51 7.66
CA LYS A 320 -12.80 10.67 7.86
C LYS A 320 -12.45 9.34 8.52
N VAL A 321 -13.08 9.04 9.67
CA VAL A 321 -12.99 7.75 10.37
C VAL A 321 -14.38 7.20 10.63
N GLY A 322 -14.54 5.87 10.55
CA GLY A 322 -15.73 5.20 11.08
C GLY A 322 -17.02 5.47 10.30
N GLN A 323 -16.91 5.75 8.99
CA GLN A 323 -18.04 5.93 8.10
C GLN A 323 -17.76 5.36 6.71
N PRO A 324 -18.78 4.89 5.96
CA PRO A 324 -18.58 4.44 4.59
C PRO A 324 -18.06 5.56 3.68
N LEU A 325 -17.09 5.24 2.83
CA LEU A 325 -16.53 6.12 1.82
C LEU A 325 -16.81 5.55 0.42
N GLY A 326 -16.61 6.35 -0.62
CA GLY A 326 -16.73 5.87 -2.01
C GLY A 326 -15.78 4.71 -2.35
N CYS A 327 -14.70 4.56 -1.59
CA CYS A 327 -13.75 3.44 -1.70
C CYS A 327 -14.19 2.17 -0.94
N GLY A 328 -15.19 2.25 -0.05
CA GLY A 328 -15.70 1.11 0.70
C GLY A 328 -16.11 1.44 2.14
N THR A 329 -16.61 0.44 2.85
CA THR A 329 -17.22 0.58 4.19
C THR A 329 -16.21 0.64 5.34
N PHE A 330 -15.01 0.08 5.15
CA PHE A 330 -13.99 -0.07 6.21
C PHE A 330 -12.80 0.87 6.01
N HIS A 331 -13.07 2.08 5.52
CA HIS A 331 -12.04 2.96 5.02
C HIS A 331 -11.85 4.21 5.88
N VAL A 332 -10.64 4.74 5.81
CA VAL A 332 -10.16 5.96 6.45
C VAL A 332 -9.83 6.96 5.34
N GLY A 333 -10.40 8.17 5.41
CA GLY A 333 -10.17 9.22 4.42
C GLY A 333 -9.08 10.20 4.84
N TYR A 334 -8.36 10.72 3.86
CA TYR A 334 -7.33 11.76 4.00
C TYR A 334 -7.07 12.47 2.67
N THR A 335 -6.25 13.52 2.69
CA THR A 335 -5.91 14.36 1.52
C THR A 335 -4.46 14.20 1.04
N ALA A 336 -3.63 13.34 1.66
CA ALA A 336 -2.26 13.10 1.18
C ALA A 336 -2.26 12.57 -0.25
N ASP A 337 -1.37 13.12 -1.08
CA ASP A 337 -1.24 12.71 -2.47
C ASP A 337 -0.80 11.27 -2.64
N THR A 338 -1.45 10.60 -3.58
CA THR A 338 -1.13 9.24 -3.99
C THR A 338 -1.37 9.10 -5.50
N ARG A 339 -0.68 8.15 -6.14
CA ARG A 339 -0.84 7.81 -7.57
C ARG A 339 -0.99 6.30 -7.78
N GLY A 340 -1.12 5.87 -9.03
CA GLY A 340 -1.06 4.44 -9.38
C GLY A 340 0.23 3.86 -8.81
N GLY A 341 0.24 2.63 -8.30
CA GLY A 341 1.42 2.08 -7.63
C GLY A 341 1.60 2.46 -6.15
N SER A 342 0.86 3.44 -5.65
CA SER A 342 0.82 3.75 -4.22
C SER A 342 0.00 2.73 -3.43
N SER A 343 -0.87 1.98 -4.11
CA SER A 343 -1.62 0.87 -3.53
C SER A 343 -0.75 -0.02 -2.67
N GLY A 344 -1.19 -0.28 -1.44
CA GLY A 344 -0.51 -1.10 -0.45
C GLY A 344 0.46 -0.33 0.43
N SER A 345 0.60 0.99 0.24
CA SER A 345 1.42 1.84 1.10
C SER A 345 0.84 1.92 2.52
N PRO A 346 1.70 1.94 3.55
CA PRO A 346 1.27 2.18 4.92
C PRO A 346 0.91 3.64 5.12
N VAL A 347 -0.22 3.90 5.79
CA VAL A 347 -0.55 5.22 6.33
C VAL A 347 -0.11 5.25 7.78
N LEU A 348 0.94 6.02 8.09
CA LEU A 348 1.48 6.12 9.44
C LEU A 348 1.00 7.39 10.11
N ALA A 349 0.61 7.28 11.38
CA ALA A 349 0.34 8.45 12.20
C ALA A 349 1.65 9.05 12.70
N ALA A 350 1.80 10.36 12.55
CA ALA A 350 3.03 11.08 12.89
C ALA A 350 3.36 11.05 14.39
N SER A 351 2.36 10.83 15.25
CA SER A 351 2.49 10.86 16.71
C SER A 351 3.29 9.68 17.28
N ASP A 352 3.19 8.50 16.67
CA ASP A 352 3.88 7.29 17.16
C ASP A 352 4.54 6.46 16.05
N ASN A 353 4.37 6.85 14.79
CA ASN A 353 4.88 6.16 13.60
C ASN A 353 4.40 4.71 13.47
N ASN A 354 3.19 4.41 13.97
CA ASN A 354 2.49 3.15 13.75
C ASN A 354 1.50 3.27 12.59
N VAL A 355 1.27 2.16 11.91
CA VAL A 355 0.36 2.07 10.75
C VAL A 355 -1.08 2.08 11.25
N ILE A 356 -1.88 3.03 10.74
CA ILE A 356 -3.30 3.20 11.07
C ILE A 356 -4.24 2.82 9.91
N ALA A 357 -3.72 2.79 8.69
CA ALA A 357 -4.46 2.36 7.51
C ALA A 357 -3.53 1.80 6.42
N LEU A 358 -4.10 1.01 5.51
CA LEU A 358 -3.44 0.48 4.31
C LEU A 358 -4.02 1.19 3.09
N HIS A 359 -3.26 2.07 2.43
CA HIS A 359 -3.76 2.84 1.28
C HIS A 359 -4.24 1.90 0.16
N ALA A 360 -5.42 2.16 -0.39
CA ALA A 360 -6.07 1.27 -1.37
C ALA A 360 -6.75 2.00 -2.53
N CYS A 361 -7.14 3.26 -2.36
CA CYS A 361 -8.02 3.95 -3.30
C CYS A 361 -7.88 5.47 -3.24
N GLY A 362 -8.16 6.15 -4.36
CA GLY A 362 -8.12 7.60 -4.51
C GLY A 362 -9.09 8.14 -5.57
N GLY A 363 -9.22 9.47 -5.67
CA GLY A 363 -9.95 10.14 -6.76
C GLY A 363 -11.48 10.08 -6.69
N LEU A 364 -12.08 10.16 -5.50
CA LEU A 364 -13.54 10.20 -5.34
C LEU A 364 -14.13 11.54 -5.84
N LYS A 365 -15.03 11.48 -6.83
CA LYS A 365 -15.35 12.51 -7.85
C LYS A 365 -15.88 13.90 -7.43
N GLU A 366 -15.86 14.32 -6.17
CA GLU A 366 -16.26 15.71 -5.81
C GLU A 366 -15.38 16.39 -4.74
N VAL A 367 -14.59 15.60 -4.00
CA VAL A 367 -13.55 16.08 -3.09
C VAL A 367 -12.40 15.14 -3.33
N CYS A 368 -11.26 15.63 -3.82
CA CYS A 368 -10.11 14.75 -3.98
C CYS A 368 -9.73 14.19 -2.61
N MET A 369 -10.10 12.93 -2.42
CA MET A 369 -10.01 12.24 -1.14
C MET A 369 -9.42 10.89 -1.44
N ASN A 370 -8.24 10.69 -0.87
CA ASN A 370 -7.56 9.41 -0.84
C ASN A 370 -8.00 8.64 0.39
N SER A 371 -7.82 7.33 0.31
CA SER A 371 -8.44 6.42 1.26
C SER A 371 -7.61 5.17 1.45
N GLY A 372 -7.61 4.68 2.69
CA GLY A 372 -6.98 3.43 3.07
C GLY A 372 -7.92 2.58 3.89
N ILE A 373 -7.69 1.27 3.89
CA ILE A 373 -8.42 0.32 4.72
C ILE A 373 -8.00 0.55 6.16
N ASP A 374 -8.97 0.69 7.07
CA ASP A 374 -8.72 0.79 8.49
C ASP A 374 -7.91 -0.42 8.96
N ILE A 375 -6.75 -0.19 9.58
CA ILE A 375 -5.84 -1.28 9.92
C ILE A 375 -6.49 -2.29 10.88
N ARG A 376 -7.48 -1.86 11.66
CA ARG A 376 -8.24 -2.74 12.55
C ARG A 376 -9.02 -3.80 11.79
N THR A 377 -9.52 -3.50 10.59
CA THR A 377 -10.19 -4.49 9.73
C THR A 377 -9.23 -5.59 9.31
N VAL A 378 -8.01 -5.21 8.91
CA VAL A 378 -6.96 -6.14 8.50
C VAL A 378 -6.55 -7.03 9.68
N ILE A 379 -6.30 -6.45 10.85
CA ILE A 379 -5.95 -7.20 12.06
C ILE A 379 -7.08 -8.15 12.47
N TRP A 380 -8.33 -7.67 12.47
CA TRP A 380 -9.51 -8.48 12.80
C TRP A 380 -9.64 -9.70 11.89
N ASP A 381 -9.51 -9.50 10.57
CA ASP A 381 -9.66 -10.58 9.61
C ASP A 381 -8.53 -11.61 9.71
N LEU A 382 -7.28 -11.16 9.90
CA LEU A 382 -6.12 -12.03 10.13
C LEU A 382 -6.29 -12.87 11.41
N LYS A 383 -6.74 -12.24 12.51
CA LYS A 383 -7.02 -12.96 13.77
C LYS A 383 -8.14 -14.00 13.58
N ASN A 384 -9.22 -13.66 12.88
CA ASN A 384 -10.33 -14.59 12.63
C ASN A 384 -9.97 -15.75 11.70
N LYS A 385 -9.02 -15.53 10.78
CA LYS A 385 -8.44 -16.59 9.95
C LYS A 385 -7.44 -17.47 10.72
N GLY A 386 -7.18 -17.18 12.01
CA GLY A 386 -6.22 -17.91 12.83
C GLY A 386 -4.77 -17.69 12.41
N ILE A 387 -4.48 -16.59 11.70
CA ILE A 387 -3.13 -16.28 11.25
C ILE A 387 -2.31 -15.78 12.43
N THR A 388 -1.20 -16.44 12.70
CA THR A 388 -0.19 -15.95 13.65
C THR A 388 0.60 -14.85 12.96
N LEU A 389 0.47 -13.62 13.46
CA LEU A 389 1.24 -12.49 12.95
C LEU A 389 2.68 -12.55 13.45
N PRO A 390 3.63 -12.00 12.68
CA PRO A 390 5.01 -11.96 13.13
C PRO A 390 5.17 -11.10 14.38
N ASP A 391 6.25 -11.35 15.12
CA ASP A 391 6.63 -10.52 16.27
C ASP A 391 6.71 -9.04 15.86
N ASP A 392 6.37 -8.16 16.80
CA ASP A 392 6.37 -6.70 16.62
C ASP A 392 5.38 -6.15 15.55
N ALA A 393 4.52 -7.00 14.99
CA ALA A 393 3.50 -6.58 14.02
C ALA A 393 2.40 -5.72 14.64
N LEU A 394 2.16 -5.84 15.94
CA LEU A 394 1.08 -5.17 16.67
C LEU A 394 1.64 -4.35 17.82
N THR A 395 1.09 -3.15 18.00
CA THR A 395 1.35 -2.30 19.18
C THR A 395 0.97 -2.98 20.49
N ASP A 396 -0.07 -3.82 20.48
CA ASP A 396 -0.43 -4.71 21.57
C ASP A 396 -0.97 -6.04 20.98
N PRO A 397 -0.20 -7.13 21.00
CA PRO A 397 -0.64 -8.42 20.44
C PRO A 397 -1.80 -9.04 21.22
N THR A 398 -1.93 -8.71 22.51
CA THR A 398 -2.93 -9.26 23.43
C THR A 398 -4.26 -8.52 23.40
N ALA A 399 -4.26 -7.27 22.94
CA ALA A 399 -5.47 -6.46 22.85
C ALA A 399 -6.51 -7.09 21.90
N THR A 400 -7.76 -7.06 22.35
CA THR A 400 -8.93 -7.32 21.51
C THR A 400 -9.15 -6.12 20.59
N ILE A 401 -9.57 -6.39 19.36
CA ILE A 401 -9.93 -5.31 18.43
C ILE A 401 -11.25 -4.70 18.91
N PRO A 402 -11.32 -3.38 19.16
CA PRO A 402 -12.55 -2.75 19.59
C PRO A 402 -13.67 -2.98 18.56
N PRO A 403 -14.92 -3.23 19.01
CA PRO A 403 -16.04 -3.35 18.09
C PRO A 403 -16.28 -2.02 17.37
N GLY A 404 -16.58 -2.07 16.08
CA GLY A 404 -16.87 -0.88 15.30
C GLY A 404 -17.16 -1.19 13.84
N ILE A 405 -17.48 -0.13 13.10
CA ILE A 405 -17.94 -0.25 11.71
C ILE A 405 -16.88 -0.85 10.76
N TRP A 406 -15.62 -0.93 11.20
CA TRP A 406 -14.48 -1.57 10.53
C TRP A 406 -14.55 -3.10 10.60
N ILE A 407 -15.50 -3.68 11.33
CA ILE A 407 -15.76 -5.12 11.35
C ILE A 407 -16.80 -5.46 10.26
N PRO A 408 -16.51 -6.42 9.34
CA PRO A 408 -17.51 -6.95 8.42
C PRO A 408 -18.78 -7.42 9.15
N ASP A 409 -19.94 -7.04 8.61
CA ASP A 409 -21.27 -7.37 9.13
C ASP A 409 -21.58 -6.80 10.52
N PHE A 410 -20.83 -5.78 10.96
CA PHE A 410 -21.19 -4.98 12.13
C PHE A 410 -22.55 -4.31 11.91
N SER A 411 -23.59 -4.87 12.53
CA SER A 411 -24.90 -4.21 12.60
C SER A 411 -24.98 -3.40 13.89
N MET A 412 -25.42 -2.15 13.78
CA MET A 412 -25.64 -1.22 14.91
C MET A 412 -26.76 -1.68 15.87
N THR A 413 -27.18 -2.95 15.85
CA THR A 413 -28.31 -3.46 16.64
C THR A 413 -28.01 -3.60 18.13
N SER A 414 -26.74 -3.62 18.52
CA SER A 414 -26.35 -3.36 19.91
C SER A 414 -25.96 -1.89 20.00
N ALA A 415 -26.77 -1.10 20.73
CA ALA A 415 -26.41 0.26 21.09
C ALA A 415 -24.96 0.24 21.58
N PRO A 416 -24.06 1.07 21.04
CA PRO A 416 -22.69 1.15 21.54
C PRO A 416 -22.79 1.33 23.05
N THR A 417 -22.13 0.44 23.81
CA THR A 417 -21.85 0.74 25.21
C THR A 417 -21.24 2.13 25.18
N ALA A 418 -21.90 3.09 25.83
CA ALA A 418 -21.52 4.50 25.76
C ALA A 418 -20.00 4.56 25.88
N ALA A 419 -19.35 5.19 24.90
CA ALA A 419 -17.93 5.50 25.02
C ALA A 419 -17.75 6.05 26.45
N PRO A 420 -16.76 5.56 27.22
CA PRO A 420 -16.50 6.13 28.54
C PRO A 420 -16.51 7.64 28.33
N ALA A 421 -17.41 8.32 29.06
CA ALA A 421 -17.60 9.76 28.90
C ALA A 421 -16.20 10.37 28.85
N PRO A 422 -15.87 11.18 27.82
CA PRO A 422 -14.56 11.81 27.76
C PRO A 422 -14.31 12.37 29.14
N ALA A 423 -13.21 11.94 29.78
CA ALA A 423 -12.84 12.46 31.09
C ALA A 423 -13.03 13.97 30.98
N SER A 424 -13.93 14.51 31.81
CA SER A 424 -14.43 15.89 31.67
C SER A 424 -13.24 16.74 31.31
N SER A 425 -13.27 17.36 30.13
CA SER A 425 -12.15 18.15 29.65
C SER A 425 -11.72 19.04 30.80
N ALA A 426 -10.57 18.73 31.39
CA ALA A 426 -10.03 19.58 32.43
C ALA A 426 -9.97 20.95 31.77
N LYS A 427 -10.54 21.96 32.42
CA LYS A 427 -10.56 23.33 31.90
C LYS A 427 -9.10 23.81 31.86
N ILE A 428 -8.39 23.54 30.77
CA ILE A 428 -6.97 23.85 30.61
C ILE A 428 -6.87 25.30 30.15
N CYS A 429 -6.28 26.15 30.99
CA CYS A 429 -5.99 27.53 30.63
C CYS A 429 -4.91 27.54 29.54
N GLN A 430 -5.21 28.13 28.38
CA GLN A 430 -4.30 28.19 27.22
C GLN A 430 -3.86 29.63 26.95
N VAL A 431 -2.65 29.79 26.40
CA VAL A 431 -2.07 31.07 26.00
C VAL A 431 -2.40 31.32 24.53
N PHE A 432 -3.02 32.46 24.19
CA PHE A 432 -3.37 32.79 22.80
C PHE A 432 -2.50 33.91 22.23
N ARG A 433 -1.88 33.62 21.08
CA ARG A 433 -1.20 34.49 20.10
C ARG A 433 -0.03 35.37 20.57
N GLN A 434 0.05 35.83 21.81
CA GLN A 434 1.22 36.46 22.45
C GLN A 434 1.12 36.25 23.97
N ALA A 435 2.25 36.14 24.68
CA ALA A 435 2.34 35.74 26.09
C ALA A 435 1.63 36.67 27.12
N SER A 436 0.78 37.59 26.69
CA SER A 436 0.12 38.61 27.52
C SER A 436 -1.39 38.37 27.73
N THR A 437 -2.02 37.38 27.06
CA THR A 437 -3.47 37.13 27.21
C THR A 437 -3.77 35.67 27.61
N CYS A 438 -4.56 35.50 28.68
CA CYS A 438 -4.94 34.22 29.30
C CYS A 438 -6.48 34.16 29.36
N ALA A 439 -7.11 33.26 28.60
CA ALA A 439 -8.58 33.11 28.56
C ALA A 439 -9.03 31.72 28.09
N ILE A 440 -10.12 31.18 28.67
CA ILE A 440 -10.88 30.02 28.16
C ILE A 440 -12.38 30.41 28.07
N SER A 441 -13.10 29.82 27.12
CA SER A 441 -14.56 29.79 27.08
C SER A 441 -15.18 29.31 28.41
N GLY A 442 -15.83 30.19 29.16
CA GLY A 442 -16.76 29.84 30.24
C GLY A 442 -16.23 29.70 31.68
N ALA A 443 -14.99 30.12 32.02
CA ALA A 443 -14.53 30.34 33.41
C ALA A 443 -13.28 31.26 33.47
N THR A 444 -13.05 31.93 34.60
CA THR A 444 -11.96 32.91 34.83
C THR A 444 -10.61 32.25 35.13
N CYS A 445 -9.62 32.39 34.24
CA CYS A 445 -8.20 32.05 34.45
C CYS A 445 -7.39 33.29 34.88
N ALA A 446 -6.22 33.10 35.51
CA ALA A 446 -5.32 34.20 35.91
C ALA A 446 -3.84 33.88 35.60
N TRP A 447 -3.04 34.93 35.40
CA TRP A 447 -1.59 34.84 35.31
C TRP A 447 -0.98 34.81 36.72
N VAL A 448 -0.27 33.73 37.05
CA VAL A 448 0.46 33.57 38.32
C VAL A 448 1.85 33.03 38.01
N ASN A 449 2.89 33.71 38.48
CA ASN A 449 4.30 33.29 38.33
C ASN A 449 4.71 32.89 36.89
N GLY A 450 4.23 33.62 35.88
CA GLY A 450 4.58 33.34 34.48
C GLY A 450 3.89 32.11 33.89
N ALA A 451 2.84 31.60 34.53
CA ALA A 451 1.95 30.57 33.99
C ALA A 451 0.48 31.03 34.03
N CYS A 452 -0.29 30.62 33.02
CA CYS A 452 -1.74 30.84 32.94
C CYS A 452 -2.44 29.64 33.60
N ILE A 453 -3.01 29.83 34.79
CA ILE A 453 -3.59 28.75 35.62
C ILE A 453 -5.04 29.05 36.04
N PRO A 454 -5.86 28.04 36.38
CA PRO A 454 -7.22 28.23 36.87
C PRO A 454 -7.25 28.99 38.20
N ASN A 455 -8.18 29.94 38.35
CA ASN A 455 -8.26 30.78 39.56
C ASN A 455 -8.86 29.96 40.74
N PRO A 456 -8.17 29.81 41.89
CA PRO A 456 -8.60 28.88 42.95
C PRO A 456 -9.77 29.37 43.84
N THR A 457 -10.42 30.51 43.57
CA THR A 457 -11.32 31.18 44.53
C THR A 457 -12.82 30.93 44.41
N THR A 458 -13.30 29.95 43.63
CA THR A 458 -14.72 29.56 43.64
C THR A 458 -14.90 28.08 43.96
N ALA A 459 -14.52 27.68 45.16
CA ALA A 459 -15.09 26.49 45.81
C ALA A 459 -16.17 26.98 46.78
N THR A 460 -17.43 26.78 46.42
CA THR A 460 -18.58 26.99 47.32
C THR A 460 -18.48 25.97 48.48
N PRO A 461 -18.59 26.38 49.75
CA PRO A 461 -18.50 25.44 50.87
C PRO A 461 -19.71 24.52 50.92
N THR A 462 -19.45 23.22 51.08
CA THR A 462 -20.45 22.18 51.37
C THR A 462 -21.00 22.39 52.80
N PRO A 463 -22.32 22.36 53.04
CA PRO A 463 -22.85 22.50 54.39
C PRO A 463 -22.55 21.24 55.23
N SER A 464 -22.13 21.49 56.48
CA SER A 464 -21.92 20.47 57.51
C SER A 464 -23.25 19.80 57.92
N PRO A 465 -23.25 18.51 58.28
CA PRO A 465 -24.43 17.88 58.87
C PRO A 465 -24.56 18.35 60.32
N ASP A 466 -25.61 19.10 60.60
CA ASP A 466 -25.93 19.55 61.95
C ASP A 466 -26.39 18.38 62.81
N ALA A 467 -25.90 18.34 64.04
CA ALA A 467 -26.26 17.38 65.05
C ALA A 467 -27.12 18.07 66.11
N SER A 468 -28.26 17.43 66.41
CA SER A 468 -28.85 17.26 67.75
C SER A 468 -30.11 18.06 68.15
N HIS A 469 -31.03 17.31 68.78
CA HIS A 469 -32.12 17.64 69.72
C HIS A 469 -33.28 18.51 69.19
N GLU A 470 -34.56 18.15 69.24
CA GLU A 470 -35.40 17.40 70.20
C GLU A 470 -36.56 16.68 69.48
#